data_AF-R6DH70-F1
#
_entry.id   AF-R6DH70-F1
#
_cell.length_a   1.000
_cell.length_b   1.000
_cell.length_c   1.000
_cell.angle_alpha   90.00
_cell.angle_beta   90.00
_cell.angle_gamma   90.00
#
_symmetry.space_group_name_H-M   'P 1'
#
loop_
_entity.id
_entity.type
_entity.pdbx_description
1 polymer ?
#
loop_
_entity_poly.entity_id
_entity_poly.type
_entity_poly.pdbx_seq_one_letter_code
_entity_poly.pdbx_strand_id
1 'polypeptide(L)' 'MAAEQKARSTYDNILRMIKDPEICDPIRFLREREIVHYQRFGESLRRIQDDLDSRNFYAFNAQIDKKHC' A
#
# COMPACT_ATOMS: atom_id res chain seq x y z
N MET A 1 2.76 -1.71 3.84
CA MET A 1 3.41 -0.56 3.20
C MET A 1 4.15 0.22 4.27
N ALA A 2 5.48 0.16 4.23
CA ALA A 2 6.33 0.61 5.34
C ALA A 2 6.76 2.08 5.22
N ALA A 3 6.86 2.60 3.98
CA ALA A 3 7.29 3.97 3.72
C ALA A 3 6.25 4.99 4.19
N GLU A 4 4.98 4.73 3.91
CA GLU A 4 3.83 5.57 4.24
C GLU A 4 3.63 5.64 5.76
N GLN A 5 3.81 4.51 6.46
CA GLN A 5 3.78 4.48 7.91
C GLN A 5 4.94 5.26 8.53
N LYS A 6 6.16 5.12 7.98
CA LYS A 6 7.34 5.88 8.43
C LYS A 6 7.14 7.38 8.24
N ALA A 7 6.66 7.81 7.07
CA ALA A 7 6.37 9.21 6.77
C ALA A 7 5.30 9.78 7.73
N ARG A 8 4.21 9.04 7.97
CA ARG A 8 3.17 9.44 8.92
C ARG A 8 3.71 9.63 10.33
N SER A 9 4.51 8.69 10.84
CA SER A 9 5.14 8.82 12.17
C SER A 9 6.07 10.03 12.25
N THR A 10 6.83 10.32 11.19
CA THR A 10 7.67 11.54 11.13
C THR A 10 6.83 12.81 11.22
N TYR A 11 5.73 12.90 10.46
CA TYR A 11 4.84 14.07 10.52
C TYR A 11 4.13 14.22 11.87
N ASP A 12 3.66 13.11 12.45
CA ASP A 12 3.07 13.10 13.79
C ASP A 12 4.05 13.64 14.85
N ASN A 13 5.34 13.29 14.74
CA ASN A 13 6.37 13.80 15.64
C ASN A 13 6.62 15.30 15.45
N ILE A 14 6.68 15.77 14.20
CA ILE A 14 6.85 17.21 13.90
C ILE A 14 5.69 18.02 14.48
N LEU A 15 4.44 17.59 14.27
CA LEU A 15 3.25 18.28 14.78
C LEU A 15 3.14 18.27 16.32
N ARG A 16 3.76 17.28 16.98
CA ARG A 16 3.88 17.27 18.45
C ARG A 16 4.84 18.34 18.94
N MET A 17 6.00 18.49 18.28
CA MET A 17 7.08 19.39 18.71
C MET A 17 6.87 20.85 18.29
N ILE A 18 6.35 21.09 17.08
CA ILE A 18 6.20 22.43 16.50
C ILE A 18 4.75 22.91 16.65
N LYS A 19 4.56 24.20 16.90
CA LYS A 19 3.24 24.87 17.00
C LYS A 19 3.05 26.03 16.04
N ASP A 20 4.10 26.41 15.31
CA ASP A 20 4.03 27.44 14.28
C ASP A 20 3.06 27.02 13.15
N PRO A 21 1.99 27.77 12.89
CA PRO A 21 1.04 27.49 11.82
C PRO A 21 1.68 27.37 10.43
N GLU A 22 2.68 28.20 10.11
CA GLU A 22 3.33 28.19 8.79
C GLU A 22 4.05 26.87 8.50
N ILE A 23 4.41 26.13 9.55
CA ILE A 23 5.02 24.79 9.45
C ILE A 23 3.95 23.71 9.61
N CYS A 24 3.02 23.86 10.56
CA CYS A 24 2.04 22.83 10.86
C CYS A 24 1.07 22.57 9.71
N ASP A 25 0.64 23.61 9.00
CA ASP A 25 -0.36 23.49 7.93
C ASP A 25 0.14 22.67 6.73
N PRO A 26 1.33 22.93 6.15
CA PRO A 26 1.85 22.06 5.09
C PRO A 26 2.12 20.64 5.59
N ILE A 27 2.54 20.45 6.85
CA ILE A 27 2.77 19.11 7.41
C ILE A 27 1.46 18.32 7.57
N ARG A 28 0.36 18.97 7.97
CA ARG A 28 -0.96 18.33 8.02
C ARG A 28 -1.40 17.84 6.65
N PHE A 29 -1.23 18.67 5.62
CA PHE A 29 -1.52 18.30 4.24
C PHE A 29 -0.70 17.08 3.79
N LEU A 30 0.61 17.08 4.05
CA LEU A 30 1.48 15.95 3.70
C LEU A 30 1.08 14.67 4.44
N ARG A 31 0.72 14.78 5.72
CA ARG A 31 0.28 13.65 6.53
C ARG A 31 -1.00 13.00 6.02
N GLU A 32 -1.98 13.79 5.59
CA GLU A 32 -3.23 13.27 5.01
C GLU A 32 -2.99 12.52 3.71
N ARG A 33 -2.05 12.99 2.88
CA ARG A 33 -1.67 12.33 1.62
C ARG A 33 -1.13 10.92 1.82
N GLU A 34 -0.50 10.61 2.95
CA GLU A 34 0.00 9.26 3.22
C GLU A 34 -1.11 8.21 3.33
N ILE A 35 -2.33 8.60 3.74
CA ILE A 35 -3.50 7.71 3.71
C ILE A 35 -3.88 7.37 2.27
N VAL A 36 -3.88 8.39 1.40
CA VAL A 36 -4.18 8.23 -0.02
C VAL A 36 -3.11 7.41 -0.73
N HIS A 37 -1.83 7.66 -0.44
CA HIS A 37 -0.71 6.86 -0.94
C HIS A 37 -0.87 5.39 -0.55
N TYR A 38 -1.16 5.12 0.73
CA TYR A 38 -1.39 3.76 1.21
C TYR A 38 -2.55 3.06 0.49
N GLN A 39 -3.64 3.75 0.20
CA GLN A 39 -4.74 3.15 -0.55
C GLN A 39 -4.37 2.91 -2.03
N ARG A 40 -3.83 3.93 -2.71
CA ARG A 40 -3.54 3.88 -4.15
C ARG A 40 -2.44 2.89 -4.51
N PHE A 41 -1.35 2.88 -3.73
CA PHE A 41 -0.28 1.93 -3.94
C PHE A 41 -0.72 0.50 -3.59
N GLY A 42 -1.60 0.34 -2.59
CA GLY A 42 -2.16 -0.97 -2.23
C GLY A 42 -3.05 -1.52 -3.33
N GLU A 43 -3.91 -0.67 -3.90
CA GLU A 43 -4.74 -1.01 -5.05
C GLU A 43 -3.88 -1.36 -6.28
N SER A 44 -2.88 -0.52 -6.59
CA SER A 44 -2.00 -0.75 -7.73
C SER A 44 -1.21 -2.05 -7.59
N LEU A 45 -0.71 -2.34 -6.38
CA LEU A 45 0.01 -3.59 -6.10
C LEU A 45 -0.89 -4.81 -6.27
N ARG A 46 -2.14 -4.75 -5.78
CA ARG A 46 -3.09 -5.86 -5.97
C ARG A 46 -3.35 -6.14 -7.45
N ARG A 47 -3.63 -5.10 -8.24
CA ARG A 47 -3.86 -5.27 -9.69
C ARG A 47 -2.69 -5.98 -10.38
N ILE A 48 -1.46 -5.56 -10.11
CA ILE A 48 -0.26 -6.20 -10.69
C ILE A 48 -0.12 -7.65 -10.21
N GLN A 49 -0.41 -7.93 -8.94
CA GLN A 49 -0.32 -9.28 -8.39
C GLN A 49 -1.37 -10.22 -9.01
N ASP A 50 -2.60 -9.72 -9.21
CA ASP A 50 -3.69 -10.44 -9.87
C ASP A 50 -3.35 -10.70 -11.35
N ASP A 51 -2.77 -9.72 -12.05
CA ASP A 51 -2.30 -9.87 -13.43
C ASP A 51 -1.19 -10.92 -13.55
N LEU A 52 -0.27 -11.00 -12.58
CA LEU A 52 0.81 -12.00 -12.56
C LEU A 52 0.29 -13.43 -12.33
N ASP A 53 -0.78 -13.61 -11.55
CA ASP A 53 -1.40 -14.93 -11.30
C ASP A 53 -2.30 -15.41 -12.45
N SER A 54 -2.62 -14.52 -13.41
CA SER A 54 -3.58 -14.80 -14.49
C SER A 54 -3.17 -15.88 -15.51
N ARG A 55 -1.90 -16.32 -15.50
CA ARG A 55 -1.36 -17.33 -16.44
C ARG A 55 -0.55 -18.41 -15.74
N ASN A 56 -1.06 -18.94 -14.63
CA ASN A 56 -0.45 -20.10 -14.01
C ASN A 56 -0.66 -21.36 -14.88
N PHE A 57 0.24 -21.61 -15.84
CA PHE A 57 0.24 -22.79 -16.73
C PHE A 57 0.28 -24.12 -15.96
N TYR A 58 0.70 -24.10 -14.69
CA TYR A 58 0.71 -25.23 -13.78
C TYR A 58 -0.49 -25.25 -12.81
N ALA A 59 -1.46 -24.35 -12.95
CA ALA A 59 -2.67 -24.35 -12.11
C ALA A 59 -3.42 -25.67 -12.19
N PHE A 60 -3.29 -26.38 -13.31
CA PHE A 60 -3.82 -27.73 -13.48
C PHE A 60 -2.80 -28.62 -14.18
N ASN A 61 -2.38 -29.70 -13.52
CA ASN A 61 -1.53 -30.73 -14.07
C ASN A 61 -2.37 -31.98 -14.33
N ALA A 62 -2.64 -32.30 -15.60
CA ALA A 62 -3.44 -33.46 -16.00
C ALA A 62 -2.88 -34.83 -15.54
N GLN A 63 -1.60 -34.91 -15.15
CA GLN A 63 -0.99 -36.11 -14.58
C GLN A 63 -1.28 -36.26 -13.07
N ILE A 64 -1.59 -35.17 -12.37
CA ILE A 64 -1.79 -35.12 -10.91
C ILE A 64 -3.28 -34.91 -10.58
N ASP A 65 -3.92 -33.96 -11.24
CA ASP A 65 -5.32 -33.55 -11.01
C ASP A 65 -6.27 -34.56 -11.65
N LYS A 66 -6.56 -35.65 -10.93
CA LYS A 66 -7.55 -36.65 -11.33
C LYS A 66 -8.96 -36.09 -11.15
N LYS A 67 -9.76 -36.11 -12.23
CA LYS A 67 -11.22 -35.99 -12.13
C LYS A 67 -11.73 -37.14 -11.26
N HIS A 68 -12.21 -36.84 -10.05
CA HIS A 68 -13.05 -37.78 -9.33
C HIS A 68 -14.39 -37.87 -10.07
N CYS A 69 -14.70 -39.06 -10.57
CA CYS A 69 -16.04 -39.43 -11.02
C CYS A 69 -16.98 -39.55 -9.83
#